data_AF-A0A434FVI6-F1
#
_entry.id   AF-A0A434FVI6-F1
#
_cell.length_a   1.000
_cell.length_b   1.000
_cell.length_c   1.000
_cell.angle_alpha   90.00
_cell.angle_beta   90.00
_cell.angle_gamma   90.00
#
_symmetry.space_group_name_H-M   'P 1'
#
loop_
_entity.id
_entity.type
_entity.pdbx_description
1 polymer ?
#
loop_
_entity_poly.entity_id
_entity_poly.type
_entity_poly.pdbx_seq_one_letter_code
_entity_poly.pdbx_strand_id
1 'polypeptide(L)'
;TNWKTISNSIQRLRKLDETLAGEAQGLTKKERLNLDREREKLNKALGGIKDMGSTPDLMFVIDTNKEAIAILEAKRLGIPVVAIIDSNCDPDKIDFPIPGNDDAARAIQLYCDLIAKAAIDGIARQQGALGVDIGASAEAPVEPALDTPAAEAPEA
;
A
#
# COMPACT_ATOMS: atom_id res chain seq x y z
N THR A 1 -14.81 -4.37 5.10
CA THR A 1 -15.78 -5.07 5.99
C THR A 1 -15.87 -6.57 5.75
N ASN A 2 -15.86 -7.07 4.50
CA ASN A 2 -15.94 -8.51 4.21
C ASN A 2 -14.59 -9.12 3.75
N TRP A 3 -13.66 -9.30 4.69
CA TRP A 3 -12.32 -9.84 4.39
C TRP A 3 -12.36 -11.26 3.83
N LYS A 4 -13.23 -12.13 4.36
CA LYS A 4 -13.32 -13.54 3.95
C LYS A 4 -13.68 -13.71 2.47
N THR A 5 -14.54 -12.86 1.93
CA THR A 5 -14.85 -12.89 0.50
C THR A 5 -13.68 -12.37 -0.34
N ILE A 6 -13.04 -11.28 0.08
CA ILE A 6 -11.90 -10.70 -0.62
C ILE A 6 -10.70 -11.66 -0.63
N SER A 7 -10.42 -12.35 0.49
CA SER A 7 -9.35 -13.34 0.58
C SER A 7 -9.52 -14.49 -0.41
N ASN A 8 -10.77 -14.94 -0.64
CA ASN A 8 -11.06 -15.96 -1.64
C ASN A 8 -10.74 -15.46 -3.06
N SER A 9 -11.05 -14.20 -3.37
CA SER A 9 -10.73 -13.57 -4.65
C SER A 9 -9.22 -13.39 -4.85
N ILE A 10 -8.48 -13.05 -3.79
CA ILE A 10 -7.01 -12.97 -3.80
C ILE A 10 -6.40 -14.36 -4.04
N GLN A 11 -6.93 -15.40 -3.38
CA GLN A 11 -6.51 -16.78 -3.64
C GLN A 11 -6.78 -17.21 -5.09
N ARG A 12 -7.91 -16.79 -5.67
CA ARG A 12 -8.20 -17.01 -7.10
C ARG A 12 -7.17 -16.32 -7.99
N LEU A 13 -6.82 -15.07 -7.71
CA LEU A 13 -5.79 -14.33 -8.45
C LEU A 13 -4.43 -15.05 -8.39
N ARG A 14 -4.00 -15.51 -7.21
CA ARG A 14 -2.74 -16.27 -7.05
C ARG A 14 -2.75 -17.57 -7.87
N LYS A 15 -3.85 -18.32 -7.84
CA LYS A 15 -4.01 -19.53 -8.67
C LYS A 15 -3.95 -19.24 -10.17
N LEU A 16 -4.54 -18.13 -10.62
CA LEU A 16 -4.47 -17.70 -12.02
C LEU A 16 -3.03 -17.36 -12.42
N ASP A 17 -2.30 -16.64 -11.57
CA ASP A 17 -0.88 -16.33 -11.80
C ASP A 17 -0.04 -17.60 -11.91
N GLU A 18 -0.22 -18.57 -11.01
CA GLU A 18 0.47 -19.87 -11.05
C GLU A 18 0.14 -20.67 -12.32
N THR A 19 -1.14 -20.71 -12.70
CA THR A 19 -1.61 -21.46 -13.88
C THR A 19 -1.07 -20.86 -15.18
N LEU A 20 -0.95 -19.53 -15.24
CA LEU A 20 -0.43 -18.80 -16.40
C LEU A 20 1.10 -18.78 -16.47
N ALA A 21 1.78 -18.86 -15.32
CA ALA A 21 3.23 -18.93 -15.22
C ALA A 21 3.79 -20.34 -15.55
N GLY A 22 3.02 -21.39 -15.24
CA GLY A 22 3.33 -22.74 -15.68
C GLY A 22 3.17 -22.93 -17.19
N GLU A 23 3.61 -24.08 -17.70
CA GLU A 23 3.17 -24.48 -19.03
C GLU A 23 1.67 -24.75 -18.94
N ALA A 24 0.87 -23.85 -19.53
CA ALA A 24 -0.56 -23.99 -19.78
C ALA A 24 -0.87 -25.19 -20.71
N GLN A 25 -0.34 -26.38 -20.38
CA GLN A 25 -0.50 -27.61 -21.12
C GLN A 25 -1.98 -28.01 -21.05
N GLY A 26 -2.57 -28.21 -22.21
CA GLY A 26 -3.97 -28.63 -22.34
C GLY A 26 -4.99 -27.49 -22.46
N LEU A 27 -4.59 -26.22 -22.38
CA LEU A 27 -5.48 -25.08 -22.62
C LEU A 27 -5.48 -24.66 -24.09
N THR A 28 -6.66 -24.44 -24.65
CA THR A 28 -6.78 -23.82 -25.97
C THR A 28 -6.40 -22.34 -25.92
N LYS A 29 -5.99 -21.76 -27.06
CA LYS A 29 -5.68 -20.31 -27.15
C LYS A 29 -6.83 -19.43 -26.64
N LYS A 30 -8.08 -19.86 -26.85
CA LYS A 30 -9.28 -19.12 -26.41
C LYS A 30 -9.45 -19.17 -24.89
N GLU A 31 -9.23 -20.32 -24.27
CA GLU A 31 -9.31 -20.47 -22.82
C GLU A 31 -8.19 -19.70 -22.12
N ARG A 32 -6.97 -19.77 -22.65
CA ARG A 32 -5.85 -18.97 -22.16
C ARG A 32 -6.17 -17.47 -22.18
N LEU A 33 -6.69 -16.97 -23.31
CA LEU A 33 -7.09 -15.57 -23.43
C LEU A 33 -8.15 -15.16 -22.40
N ASN A 34 -9.10 -16.04 -22.10
CA ASN A 34 -10.13 -15.75 -21.09
C ASN A 34 -9.53 -15.70 -19.68
N LEU A 35 -8.60 -16.60 -19.35
CA LEU A 35 -7.90 -16.60 -18.07
C LEU A 35 -7.00 -15.36 -17.91
N ASP A 36 -6.31 -14.95 -18.98
CA ASP A 36 -5.50 -13.73 -18.98
C ASP A 36 -6.37 -12.49 -18.69
N ARG A 37 -7.55 -12.38 -19.32
CA ARG A 37 -8.52 -11.30 -19.06
C ARG A 37 -9.06 -11.33 -17.63
N GLU A 38 -9.35 -12.52 -17.10
CA GLU A 38 -9.78 -12.69 -15.70
C GLU A 38 -8.68 -12.22 -14.75
N ARG A 39 -7.44 -12.64 -14.99
CA ARG A 39 -6.26 -12.24 -14.21
C ARG A 39 -6.03 -10.73 -14.26
N GLU A 40 -6.09 -10.11 -15.43
CA GLU A 40 -5.96 -8.65 -15.58
C GLU A 40 -7.03 -7.89 -14.80
N LYS A 41 -8.29 -8.33 -14.88
CA LYS A 41 -9.40 -7.71 -14.16
C LYS A 41 -9.21 -7.82 -12.65
N LEU A 42 -8.85 -8.99 -12.16
CA LEU A 42 -8.59 -9.22 -10.73
C LEU A 42 -7.35 -8.46 -10.25
N ASN A 43 -6.27 -8.44 -11.03
CA ASN A 43 -5.05 -7.72 -10.66
C ASN A 43 -5.28 -6.21 -10.59
N LYS A 44 -6.06 -5.64 -11.52
CA LYS A 44 -6.41 -4.21 -11.49
C LYS A 44 -7.21 -3.84 -10.24
N ALA A 45 -8.07 -4.73 -9.75
CA ALA A 45 -8.93 -4.46 -8.61
C ALA A 45 -8.29 -4.80 -7.25
N LEU A 46 -7.49 -5.86 -7.18
CA LEU A 46 -7.00 -6.46 -5.93
C LEU A 46 -5.48 -6.52 -5.81
N GLY A 47 -4.74 -6.08 -6.84
CA GLY A 47 -3.27 -6.18 -6.87
C GLY A 47 -2.61 -5.49 -5.68
N GLY A 48 -3.10 -4.31 -5.28
CA GLY A 48 -2.56 -3.56 -4.15
C GLY A 48 -2.73 -4.23 -2.78
N ILE A 49 -3.67 -5.18 -2.65
CA ILE A 49 -3.92 -5.92 -1.41
C ILE A 49 -3.54 -7.41 -1.51
N LYS A 50 -2.89 -7.81 -2.60
CA LYS A 50 -2.54 -9.22 -2.87
C LYS A 50 -1.61 -9.80 -1.80
N ASP A 51 -0.72 -8.98 -1.26
CA ASP A 51 0.31 -9.38 -0.29
C ASP A 51 -0.14 -9.17 1.17
N MET A 52 -1.34 -8.63 1.39
CA MET A 52 -1.89 -8.47 2.73
C MET A 52 -2.32 -9.81 3.33
N GLY A 53 -1.85 -10.12 4.54
CA GLY A 53 -2.23 -11.32 5.28
C GLY A 53 -3.57 -11.21 6.03
N SER A 54 -3.90 -10.00 6.49
CA SER A 54 -5.09 -9.71 7.29
C SER A 54 -5.63 -8.32 6.99
N THR A 55 -6.72 -7.96 7.64
CA THR A 55 -7.19 -6.56 7.68
C THR A 55 -6.12 -5.66 8.30
N PRO A 56 -6.02 -4.39 7.86
CA PRO A 56 -5.04 -3.45 8.37
C PRO A 56 -5.39 -2.96 9.78
N ASP A 57 -4.37 -2.61 10.56
CA ASP A 57 -4.53 -2.01 11.90
C ASP A 57 -4.69 -0.49 11.87
N LEU A 58 -4.34 0.16 10.76
CA LEU A 58 -4.49 1.60 10.53
C LEU A 58 -4.72 1.86 9.05
N MET A 59 -5.55 2.84 8.72
CA MET A 59 -5.81 3.26 7.35
C MET A 59 -5.34 4.69 7.13
N PHE A 60 -4.52 4.91 6.11
CA PHE A 60 -4.20 6.24 5.63
C PHE A 60 -5.00 6.55 4.36
N VAL A 61 -5.69 7.69 4.33
CA VAL A 61 -6.59 8.08 3.24
C VAL A 61 -6.23 9.48 2.75
N ILE A 62 -6.28 9.66 1.43
CA ILE A 62 -6.19 10.96 0.76
C ILE A 62 -7.54 11.22 0.11
N ASP A 63 -8.03 12.46 0.23
CA ASP A 63 -9.36 12.86 -0.25
C ASP A 63 -10.50 12.05 0.38
N THR A 64 -10.96 12.54 1.53
CA THR A 64 -11.99 11.87 2.33
C THR A 64 -13.37 11.92 1.69
N ASN A 65 -13.60 12.86 0.76
CA ASN A 65 -14.86 12.98 0.05
C ASN A 65 -14.98 11.88 -1.02
N LYS A 66 -13.92 11.61 -1.78
CA LYS A 66 -13.90 10.51 -2.76
C LYS A 66 -13.90 9.15 -2.08
N GLU A 67 -13.21 9.01 -0.95
CA GLU A 67 -13.04 7.73 -0.25
C GLU A 67 -14.00 7.51 0.93
N ALA A 68 -15.16 8.16 0.92
CA ALA A 68 -16.13 8.08 2.02
C ALA A 68 -16.58 6.65 2.37
N ILE A 69 -16.66 5.75 1.38
CA ILE A 69 -17.01 4.34 1.61
C ILE A 69 -15.91 3.64 2.43
N ALA A 70 -14.64 3.86 2.09
CA ALA A 70 -13.52 3.26 2.81
C ALA A 70 -13.50 3.70 4.29
N ILE A 71 -13.76 4.99 4.54
CA ILE A 71 -13.84 5.55 5.91
C ILE A 71 -15.00 4.92 6.69
N LEU A 72 -16.18 4.80 6.08
CA LEU A 72 -17.33 4.14 6.71
C LEU A 72 -17.04 2.67 7.03
N GLU A 73 -16.37 1.96 6.13
CA GLU A 73 -15.97 0.57 6.37
C GLU A 73 -14.92 0.42 7.46
N ALA A 74 -13.92 1.31 7.50
CA ALA A 74 -12.91 1.38 8.54
C ALA A 74 -13.55 1.60 9.91
N LYS A 75 -14.45 2.59 10.01
CA LYS A 75 -15.20 2.90 11.23
C LYS A 75 -16.04 1.74 11.73
N ARG A 76 -16.65 0.96 10.82
CA ARG A 76 -17.41 -0.25 11.19
C ARG A 76 -16.53 -1.38 11.71
N LEU A 77 -15.29 -1.47 11.24
CA LEU A 77 -14.31 -2.46 11.69
C LEU A 77 -13.51 -1.98 12.92
N GLY A 78 -13.65 -0.71 13.32
CA GLY A 78 -12.86 -0.10 14.40
C GLY A 78 -11.41 0.17 14.00
N ILE A 79 -11.13 0.30 12.71
CA ILE A 79 -9.79 0.62 12.21
C ILE A 79 -9.62 2.15 12.28
N PRO A 80 -8.59 2.67 12.99
CA PRO A 80 -8.32 4.11 13.04
C PRO A 80 -7.92 4.66 11.67
N VAL A 81 -8.45 5.84 11.34
CA VAL A 81 -8.23 6.51 10.06
C VAL A 81 -7.40 7.78 10.26
N VAL A 82 -6.27 7.84 9.57
CA VAL A 82 -5.46 9.05 9.37
C VAL A 82 -5.78 9.56 7.98
N ALA A 83 -6.11 10.85 7.83
CA ALA A 83 -6.41 11.37 6.50
C ALA A 83 -5.93 12.80 6.27
N ILE A 84 -5.57 13.08 5.01
CA ILE A 84 -5.36 14.45 4.53
C ILE A 84 -6.73 15.07 4.25
N ILE A 85 -6.96 16.25 4.80
CA ILE A 85 -8.23 16.97 4.74
C ILE A 85 -8.01 18.31 4.06
N ASP A 86 -8.70 18.53 2.95
CA ASP A 86 -8.80 19.85 2.32
C ASP A 86 -10.04 20.62 2.81
N SER A 87 -10.13 21.88 2.41
CA SER A 87 -11.22 22.83 2.71
C SER A 87 -12.66 22.31 2.52
N ASN A 88 -12.86 21.32 1.65
CA ASN A 88 -14.17 20.76 1.31
C ASN A 88 -14.52 19.48 2.10
N CYS A 89 -13.65 19.01 2.98
CA CYS A 89 -13.79 17.75 3.71
C CYS A 89 -14.21 17.98 5.17
N ASP A 90 -15.03 17.06 5.70
CA ASP A 90 -15.54 17.10 7.09
C ASP A 90 -14.61 16.29 8.03
N PRO A 91 -13.92 16.94 8.99
CA PRO A 91 -12.92 16.29 9.83
C PRO A 91 -13.51 15.40 10.93
N ASP A 92 -14.80 15.52 11.26
CA ASP A 92 -15.41 14.82 12.41
C ASP A 92 -15.46 13.29 12.24
N LYS A 93 -15.24 12.80 11.01
CA LYS A 93 -15.30 11.37 10.67
C LYS A 93 -13.93 10.69 10.75
N ILE A 94 -12.86 11.44 11.05
CA ILE A 94 -11.47 11.00 10.94
C ILE A 94 -10.82 11.09 12.32
N ASP A 95 -10.09 10.05 12.71
CA ASP A 95 -9.46 10.00 14.04
C ASP A 95 -8.23 10.91 14.12
N PHE A 96 -7.46 10.99 13.05
CA PHE A 96 -6.26 11.82 12.94
C PHE A 96 -6.32 12.70 11.68
N PRO A 97 -7.02 13.84 11.74
CA PRO A 97 -7.12 14.77 10.62
C PRO A 97 -5.81 15.56 10.41
N ILE A 98 -5.28 15.57 9.19
CA ILE A 98 -4.12 16.37 8.81
C ILE A 98 -4.58 17.39 7.74
N PRO A 99 -4.60 18.70 8.06
CA PRO A 99 -4.99 19.70 7.06
C PRO A 99 -3.93 19.77 5.96
N GLY A 100 -4.35 19.71 4.70
CA GLY A 100 -3.45 19.68 3.56
C GLY A 100 -4.16 19.69 2.22
N ASN A 101 -3.41 19.92 1.16
CA ASN A 101 -3.94 19.93 -0.20
C ASN A 101 -3.90 18.52 -0.79
N ASP A 102 -5.07 17.96 -1.11
CA ASP A 102 -5.23 16.61 -1.67
C ASP A 102 -5.32 16.56 -3.20
N ASP A 103 -5.42 17.69 -3.90
CA ASP A 103 -5.52 17.73 -5.37
C ASP A 103 -4.14 17.73 -6.07
N ALA A 104 -3.09 18.22 -5.41
CA ALA A 104 -1.79 18.38 -6.04
C ALA A 104 -0.96 17.09 -5.97
N ALA A 105 -0.57 16.55 -7.13
CA ALA A 105 0.27 15.35 -7.22
C ALA A 105 1.58 15.45 -6.39
N ARG A 106 2.22 16.63 -6.36
CA ARG A 106 3.42 16.87 -5.53
C ARG A 106 3.13 16.77 -4.02
N ALA A 107 1.96 17.24 -3.58
CA ALA A 107 1.55 17.17 -2.19
C ALA A 107 1.22 15.71 -1.81
N ILE A 108 0.46 15.01 -2.65
CA ILE A 108 0.17 13.57 -2.50
C ILE A 108 1.46 12.76 -2.37
N GLN A 109 2.43 12.97 -3.27
CA GLN A 109 3.74 12.31 -3.21
C GLN A 109 4.45 12.59 -1.89
N LEU A 110 4.51 13.85 -1.46
CA LEU A 110 5.10 14.23 -0.19
C LEU A 110 4.45 13.51 1.00
N TYR A 111 3.11 13.44 1.06
CA TYR A 111 2.41 12.76 2.15
C TYR A 111 2.67 11.26 2.16
N CYS A 112 2.62 10.61 0.99
CA CYS A 112 2.93 9.20 0.85
C CYS A 112 4.38 8.88 1.28
N ASP A 113 5.35 9.71 0.87
CA ASP A 113 6.76 9.53 1.22
C ASP A 113 6.99 9.69 2.73
N LEU A 114 6.36 10.69 3.34
CA LEU A 114 6.47 10.93 4.79
C LEU A 114 5.87 9.77 5.59
N ILE A 115 4.71 9.26 5.18
CA ILE A 115 4.06 8.14 5.87
C ILE A 115 4.81 6.84 5.66
N ALA A 116 5.34 6.59 4.47
CA ALA A 116 6.20 5.45 4.21
C ALA A 116 7.44 5.48 5.12
N LYS A 117 8.12 6.64 5.22
CA LYS A 117 9.26 6.82 6.12
C LYS A 117 8.89 6.61 7.59
N ALA A 118 7.76 7.17 8.03
CA ALA A 118 7.28 7.00 9.40
C ALA A 118 6.95 5.53 9.73
N ALA A 119 6.36 4.79 8.78
CA ALA A 119 6.08 3.37 8.95
C ALA A 119 7.37 2.54 9.05
N ILE A 120 8.36 2.82 8.20
CA ILE A 120 9.66 2.13 8.22
C ILE A 120 10.42 2.42 9.53
N ASP A 121 10.46 3.67 9.97
CA ASP A 121 11.09 4.07 11.24
C ASP A 121 10.38 3.42 12.44
N GLY A 122 9.05 3.36 12.42
CA GLY A 122 8.25 2.64 13.42
C GLY A 122 8.61 1.15 13.51
N ILE A 123 8.72 0.47 12.37
CA ILE A 123 9.11 -0.95 12.28
C ILE A 123 10.54 -1.15 12.81
N ALA A 124 11.49 -0.29 12.41
CA ALA A 124 12.88 -0.38 12.86
C ALA A 124 13.01 -0.20 14.38
N ARG A 125 12.30 0.77 14.96
CA ARG A 125 12.27 0.98 16.42
C ARG A 125 11.63 -0.19 17.16
N GLN A 126 10.54 -0.74 16.63
CA GLN A 126 9.90 -1.92 17.20
C GLN A 126 10.86 -3.11 17.22
N GLN A 127 11.61 -3.35 16.14
CA GLN A 127 12.61 -4.43 16.07
C GLN A 127 13.76 -4.22 17.06
N GLY A 128 14.25 -3.00 17.21
CA GLY A 128 15.26 -2.65 18.21
C GLY A 128 14.74 -2.85 19.65
N ALA A 129 13.49 -2.46 19.92
CA ALA A 129 12.85 -2.65 21.23
C ALA A 129 12.54 -4.12 21.56
N LEU A 130 12.32 -4.96 20.55
CA LEU A 130 12.14 -6.41 20.69
C LEU A 130 13.45 -7.18 20.91
N GLY A 131 14.59 -6.48 21.01
CA GLY A 131 15.87 -7.10 21.37
C GLY A 131 16.47 -7.98 20.28
N VAL A 132 16.18 -7.68 18.99
CA VAL A 132 17.03 -8.18 17.91
C VAL A 132 18.36 -7.44 18.03
N ASP A 133 19.30 -8.06 18.74
CA ASP A 133 20.69 -7.61 18.84
C ASP A 133 21.38 -7.79 17.49
N ILE A 134 21.26 -6.78 16.62
CA ILE A 134 21.97 -6.71 15.35
C ILE A 134 23.51 -6.71 15.57
N GLY A 135 23.98 -6.50 16.80
CA GLY A 135 25.39 -6.62 17.19
C GLY A 135 25.96 -8.05 17.14
N ALA A 136 25.11 -9.09 17.01
CA ALA A 136 25.55 -10.48 16.87
C ALA A 136 25.55 -11.01 15.41
N SER A 137 25.13 -10.21 14.44
CA SER A 137 25.25 -10.55 13.02
C SER A 137 26.54 -9.97 12.43
N ALA A 138 27.41 -10.85 11.95
CA ALA A 138 28.73 -10.51 11.40
C ALA A 138 28.70 -9.72 10.06
N GLU A 139 27.52 -9.44 9.52
CA GLU A 139 27.35 -8.62 8.32
C GLU A 139 26.50 -7.39 8.65
N ALA A 140 27.15 -6.22 8.60
CA ALA A 140 26.48 -4.94 8.66
C ALA A 140 25.54 -4.78 7.45
N PRO A 141 24.26 -4.44 7.64
CA PRO A 141 23.42 -4.00 6.54
C PRO A 141 24.03 -2.75 5.89
N VAL A 142 24.38 -2.86 4.62
CA VAL A 142 24.89 -1.73 3.83
C VAL A 142 23.79 -0.67 3.77
N GLU A 143 24.05 0.50 4.36
CA GLU A 143 23.16 1.65 4.22
C GLU A 143 23.04 2.01 2.73
N PRO A 144 21.83 2.13 2.17
CA PRO A 144 21.68 2.76 0.86
C PRO A 144 22.04 4.24 1.04
N ALA A 145 23.20 4.62 0.49
CA ALA A 145 23.63 6.00 0.43
C ALA A 145 22.50 6.85 -0.16
N LEU A 146 22.09 7.86 0.60
CA LEU A 146 21.19 8.90 0.12
C LEU A 146 21.89 9.61 -1.04
N ASP A 147 21.34 9.48 -2.25
CA ASP A 147 21.73 10.29 -3.40
C ASP A 147 21.57 11.77 -3.04
N THR A 148 22.69 12.44 -2.76
CA THR A 148 22.75 13.90 -2.74
C THR A 148 22.47 14.40 -4.16
N PRO A 149 21.50 15.31 -4.37
CA PRO A 149 21.30 15.90 -5.68
C PRO A 149 22.55 16.74 -6.02
N ALA A 150 23.15 16.44 -7.18
CA ALA A 150 24.28 17.19 -7.71
C ALA A 150 23.91 18.67 -7.87
N ALA A 151 24.66 19.53 -7.20
CA ALA A 151 24.63 20.96 -7.44
C ALA A 151 25.20 21.24 -8.85
N GLU A 152 24.34 21.67 -9.78
CA GLU A 152 24.78 22.35 -10.99
C GLU A 152 25.35 23.73 -10.59
N ALA A 153 26.64 23.93 -10.86
CA ALA A 153 27.27 25.25 -10.91
C ALA A 153 27.33 25.71 -12.39
N PRO A 154 27.24 27.03 -12.64
CA PRO A 154 27.03 27.59 -13.98
C PRO A 154 28.33 27.63 -14.78
N GLU A 155 28.25 27.40 -16.09
CA GLU A 155 29.36 27.60 -17.02
C GLU A 155 29.24 28.97 -17.73
N ALA A 156 30.40 29.57 -17.95
CA ALA A 156 30.66 30.95 -18.38
C ALA A 156 30.44 31.20 -19.88
#